data_AF-B6FWR9-F1
#
_entry.id   AF-B6FWR9-F1
#
_cell.length_a   1.000
_cell.length_b   1.000
_cell.length_c   1.000
_cell.angle_alpha   90.00
_cell.angle_beta   90.00
_cell.angle_gamma   90.00
#
_symmetry.space_group_name_H-M   'P 1'
#
loop_
_entity.id
_entity.type
_entity.pdbx_description
1 polymer ?
#
loop_
_entity_poly.entity_id
_entity_poly.type
_entity_poly.pdbx_seq_one_letter_code
_entity_poly.pdbx_strand_id
1 'polypeptide(L)'
;MKNKFKKIIALLSVCTISALGFVGCTSNKDIMYSNMQDTKSREEVFSELKKHDVSDNQINKLIEWMDDFNSYVKDGQLSNGLKKMDGDLVDYSTLELKDMPSYYVNCRLTSFMIMKNALTTNCKPDDSDTYLMLDLDAIDTDKPISMTEQEKLNYTTLFNWIPLDDAKTLEQHEEKIETALKDRDIKIDESKGLSIINIYVHSTFDNVRFVGHIGVLMDTKDGLLFVEKYGPDTPFQATKFHNREELKKYLLARPDLYGEKDEVAPIITENNKVI
;
A
#
# COMPACT_ATOMS: atom_id res chain seq x y z
N MET A 1 48.53 73.26 35.73
CA MET A 1 48.40 74.19 34.59
C MET A 1 47.74 73.44 33.44
N LYS A 2 46.51 73.82 33.08
CA LYS A 2 45.78 73.56 31.81
C LYS A 2 45.66 72.11 31.27
N ASN A 3 44.39 71.68 31.18
CA ASN A 3 43.69 71.15 29.98
C ASN A 3 44.24 69.88 29.29
N LYS A 4 43.47 68.97 28.70
CA LYS A 4 42.03 68.79 28.45
C LYS A 4 41.93 67.39 27.78
N PHE A 5 40.89 66.65 28.12
CA PHE A 5 40.09 65.79 27.23
C PHE A 5 40.81 64.80 26.28
N LYS A 6 40.59 63.50 26.53
CA LYS A 6 39.66 62.71 25.71
C LYS A 6 39.21 61.43 26.45
N LYS A 7 37.94 61.47 26.86
CA LYS A 7 36.98 60.35 26.90
C LYS A 7 37.13 59.48 25.62
N ILE A 8 36.93 58.17 25.56
CA ILE A 8 35.72 57.43 25.95
C ILE A 8 35.96 55.91 25.74
N ILE A 9 35.47 55.11 26.70
CA ILE A 9 34.84 53.78 26.61
C ILE A 9 35.68 52.59 26.10
N ALA A 10 36.07 51.73 27.06
CA ALA A 10 36.28 50.31 26.83
C ALA A 10 34.92 49.61 26.73
N LEU A 11 34.61 49.01 25.58
CA LEU A 11 33.43 48.17 25.38
C LEU A 11 33.83 46.72 25.61
N LEU A 12 33.16 46.05 26.55
CA LEU A 12 33.29 44.62 26.80
C LEU A 12 32.89 43.81 25.56
N SER A 13 33.77 42.93 25.11
CA SER A 13 33.43 41.90 24.13
C SER A 13 32.60 40.81 24.81
N VAL A 14 31.31 40.76 24.52
CA VAL A 14 30.45 39.61 24.83
C VAL A 14 30.64 38.58 23.71
N CYS A 15 31.31 37.47 24.01
CA CYS A 15 31.29 36.27 23.16
C CYS A 15 29.90 35.62 23.25
N THR A 16 29.02 35.92 22.31
CA THR A 16 27.84 35.08 22.04
C THR A 16 28.25 33.95 21.10
N ILE A 17 28.29 32.74 21.65
CA ILE A 17 28.36 31.49 20.89
C ILE A 17 27.03 31.34 20.16
N SER A 18 27.00 31.68 18.87
CA SER A 18 25.88 31.33 17.99
C SER A 18 26.05 29.87 17.58
N ALA A 19 25.39 28.97 18.32
CA ALA A 19 25.08 27.64 17.81
C ALA A 19 24.09 27.81 16.65
N LEU A 20 24.58 27.87 15.42
CA LEU A 20 23.73 27.63 14.25
C LEU A 20 23.32 26.17 14.28
N GLY A 21 22.14 25.90 14.83
CA GLY A 21 21.41 24.70 14.51
C GLY A 21 21.15 24.70 13.00
N PHE A 22 21.70 23.73 12.29
CA PHE A 22 21.19 23.32 10.99
C PHE A 22 19.78 22.78 11.22
N VAL A 23 18.79 23.67 11.21
CA VAL A 23 17.43 23.28 10.85
C VAL A 23 17.50 23.00 9.37
N GLY A 24 17.75 21.74 9.01
CA GLY A 24 17.54 21.29 7.65
C GLY A 24 16.09 21.58 7.32
N CYS A 25 15.86 22.48 6.36
CA CYS A 25 14.57 22.55 5.68
C CYS A 25 14.32 21.17 5.07
N THR A 26 13.53 20.35 5.75
CA THR A 26 12.78 19.28 5.09
C THR A 26 11.81 19.99 4.17
N SER A 27 12.21 20.20 2.90
CA SER A 27 11.22 20.51 1.88
C SER A 27 10.26 19.32 1.86
N ASN A 28 9.03 19.50 2.35
CA ASN A 28 7.97 18.52 2.12
C ASN A 28 7.82 18.40 0.61
N LYS A 29 8.41 17.36 0.06
CA LYS A 29 8.22 17.00 -1.33
C LYS A 29 6.80 16.47 -1.44
N ASP A 30 6.14 16.80 -2.55
CA ASP A 30 4.76 16.40 -2.77
C ASP A 30 4.67 14.88 -2.97
N ILE A 31 3.64 14.25 -2.39
CA ILE A 31 3.25 12.87 -2.72
C ILE A 31 2.65 12.89 -4.12
N MET A 32 3.13 12.01 -4.98
CA MET A 32 2.73 11.93 -6.39
C MET A 32 2.04 10.60 -6.65
N TYR A 33 0.96 10.59 -7.41
CA TYR A 33 0.26 9.37 -7.80
C TYR A 33 0.01 9.33 -9.31
N SER A 34 -0.26 8.14 -9.83
CA SER A 34 -0.69 7.93 -11.21
C SER A 34 -1.68 6.77 -11.31
N ASN A 35 -2.68 6.94 -12.18
CA ASN A 35 -3.57 5.86 -12.63
C ASN A 35 -2.97 4.99 -13.74
N MET A 36 -1.71 5.24 -14.14
CA MET A 36 -1.04 4.50 -15.21
C MET A 36 -1.86 4.47 -16.51
N GLN A 37 -2.54 5.58 -16.84
CA GLN A 37 -3.41 5.68 -18.02
C GLN A 37 -2.62 5.76 -19.31
N ASP A 38 -1.49 6.46 -19.29
CA ASP A 38 -0.65 6.72 -20.46
C ASP A 38 0.63 5.88 -20.46
N THR A 39 1.24 5.75 -21.64
CA THR A 39 2.46 4.96 -21.83
C THR A 39 3.61 5.39 -20.92
N LYS A 40 3.80 6.70 -20.69
CA LYS A 40 4.95 7.19 -19.94
C LYS A 40 4.85 6.82 -18.46
N SER A 41 3.69 7.00 -17.83
CA SER A 41 3.50 6.58 -16.43
C SER A 41 3.60 5.07 -16.26
N ARG A 42 3.09 4.29 -17.22
CA ARG A 42 3.26 2.82 -17.26
C ARG A 42 4.72 2.41 -17.35
N GLU A 43 5.48 2.99 -18.29
CA GLU A 43 6.90 2.71 -18.44
C GLU A 43 7.67 2.99 -17.14
N GLU A 44 7.35 4.09 -16.46
CA GLU A 44 7.99 4.45 -15.20
C GLU A 44 7.74 3.42 -14.10
N VAL A 45 6.48 3.00 -13.90
CA VAL A 45 6.10 2.02 -12.86
C VAL A 45 6.58 0.62 -13.21
N PHE A 46 6.35 0.14 -14.43
CA PHE A 46 6.73 -1.21 -14.83
C PHE A 46 8.23 -1.39 -14.96
N SER A 47 8.98 -0.36 -15.31
CA SER A 47 10.45 -0.42 -15.26
C SER A 47 10.97 -0.58 -13.83
N GLU A 48 10.28 -0.03 -12.83
CA GLU A 48 10.62 -0.27 -11.42
C GLU A 48 10.33 -1.72 -11.05
N LEU A 49 9.12 -2.23 -11.33
CA LEU A 49 8.76 -3.63 -11.08
C LEU A 49 9.75 -4.63 -11.72
N LYS A 50 10.25 -4.34 -12.94
CA LYS A 50 11.28 -5.15 -13.59
C LYS A 50 12.62 -5.16 -12.85
N LYS A 51 13.02 -4.06 -12.20
CA LYS A 51 14.25 -4.03 -11.37
C LYS A 51 14.15 -4.93 -10.15
N HIS A 52 12.93 -5.25 -9.72
CA HIS A 52 12.60 -6.13 -8.61
C HIS A 52 12.22 -7.55 -9.08
N ASP A 53 12.65 -7.95 -10.28
CA ASP A 53 12.45 -9.27 -10.87
C ASP A 53 10.98 -9.70 -11.02
N VAL A 54 10.06 -8.74 -11.18
CA VAL A 54 8.70 -9.02 -11.65
C VAL A 54 8.76 -9.34 -13.14
N SER A 55 8.34 -10.54 -13.50
CA SER A 55 8.49 -11.06 -14.87
C SER A 55 7.62 -10.31 -15.88
N ASP A 56 8.04 -10.32 -17.15
CA ASP A 56 7.26 -9.74 -18.25
C ASP A 56 5.84 -10.33 -18.34
N ASN A 57 5.66 -11.61 -18.01
CA ASN A 57 4.33 -12.24 -18.00
C ASN A 57 3.43 -11.64 -16.91
N GLN A 58 3.96 -11.41 -15.70
CA GLN A 58 3.20 -10.74 -14.63
C GLN A 58 2.83 -9.31 -15.03
N ILE A 59 3.77 -8.56 -15.62
CA ILE A 59 3.53 -7.18 -16.08
C ILE A 59 2.49 -7.13 -17.19
N ASN A 60 2.59 -8.02 -18.19
CA ASN A 60 1.61 -8.08 -19.28
C ASN A 60 0.20 -8.38 -18.75
N LYS A 61 0.07 -9.30 -17.78
CA LYS A 61 -1.22 -9.59 -17.14
C LYS A 61 -1.78 -8.39 -16.37
N LEU A 62 -0.93 -7.64 -15.68
CA LEU A 62 -1.33 -6.40 -15.00
C LEU A 62 -1.82 -5.35 -16.01
N ILE A 63 -1.13 -5.21 -17.15
CA ILE A 63 -1.55 -4.30 -18.24
C ILE A 63 -2.92 -4.72 -18.78
N GLU A 64 -3.13 -6.01 -19.04
CA GLU A 64 -4.43 -6.53 -19.49
C GLU A 64 -5.56 -6.18 -18.51
N TRP A 65 -5.35 -6.39 -17.20
CA TRP A 65 -6.34 -6.06 -16.18
C TRP A 65 -6.60 -4.55 -16.07
N MET A 66 -5.55 -3.73 -16.18
CA MET A 66 -5.65 -2.27 -16.20
C MET A 66 -6.43 -1.78 -17.43
N ASP A 67 -6.10 -2.29 -18.62
CA ASP A 67 -6.76 -1.90 -19.87
C ASP A 67 -8.23 -2.28 -19.87
N ASP A 68 -8.58 -3.46 -19.35
CA ASP A 68 -9.97 -3.87 -19.18
C ASP A 68 -10.72 -2.92 -18.23
N PHE A 69 -10.19 -2.67 -17.02
CA PHE A 69 -10.81 -1.72 -16.08
C PHE A 69 -10.97 -0.32 -16.70
N ASN A 70 -9.90 0.22 -17.29
CA ASN A 70 -9.88 1.56 -17.86
C ASN A 70 -10.86 1.71 -19.03
N SER A 71 -11.23 0.61 -19.71
CA SER A 71 -12.24 0.63 -20.78
C SER A 71 -13.63 1.07 -20.27
N TYR A 72 -13.93 0.76 -19.01
CA TYR A 72 -15.19 1.13 -18.35
C TYR A 72 -15.15 2.53 -17.76
N VAL A 73 -14.00 3.15 -17.55
CA VAL A 73 -13.92 4.51 -16.99
C VAL A 73 -14.34 5.53 -18.06
N LYS A 74 -15.13 6.55 -17.68
CA LYS A 74 -15.45 7.66 -18.59
C LYS A 74 -14.19 8.49 -18.91
N ASP A 75 -14.14 8.97 -20.15
CA ASP A 75 -12.96 9.65 -20.68
C ASP A 75 -12.54 10.86 -19.83
N GLY A 76 -11.24 11.03 -19.62
CA GLY A 76 -10.66 12.18 -18.93
C GLY A 76 -10.67 12.12 -17.40
N GLN A 77 -11.13 11.02 -16.79
CA GLN A 77 -11.18 10.89 -15.33
C GLN A 77 -9.94 10.24 -14.69
N LEU A 78 -9.11 9.57 -15.49
CA LEU A 78 -7.85 8.98 -15.03
C LEU A 78 -6.68 9.93 -15.31
N SER A 79 -5.73 9.99 -14.37
CA SER A 79 -4.56 10.86 -14.51
C SER A 79 -3.62 10.39 -15.61
N ASN A 80 -3.20 11.31 -16.49
CA ASN A 80 -2.01 11.13 -17.32
C ASN A 80 -0.76 11.56 -16.53
N GLY A 81 0.31 10.78 -16.62
CA GLY A 81 1.55 11.00 -15.90
C GLY A 81 1.39 10.86 -14.39
N LEU A 82 2.36 11.42 -13.67
CA LEU A 82 2.28 11.61 -12.22
C LEU A 82 1.58 12.93 -11.91
N LYS A 83 0.59 12.89 -11.03
CA LYS A 83 -0.12 14.06 -10.49
C LYS A 83 0.16 14.18 -9.00
N LYS A 84 0.23 15.41 -8.51
CA LYS A 84 0.28 15.68 -7.08
C LYS A 84 -1.00 15.15 -6.42
N MET A 85 -0.86 14.45 -5.30
CA MET A 85 -1.98 14.05 -4.47
C MET A 85 -2.50 15.26 -3.70
N ASP A 86 -3.79 15.55 -3.87
CA ASP A 86 -4.47 16.63 -3.17
C ASP A 86 -5.06 16.07 -1.86
N GLY A 87 -4.44 16.39 -0.72
CA GLY A 87 -4.86 15.88 0.59
C GLY A 87 -4.15 14.59 1.01
N ASP A 88 -4.82 13.79 1.85
CA ASP A 88 -4.24 12.59 2.46
C ASP A 88 -4.53 11.29 1.69
N LEU A 89 -5.42 11.33 0.70
CA LEU A 89 -5.75 10.20 -0.18
C LEU A 89 -6.18 10.70 -1.57
N VAL A 90 -6.30 9.78 -2.54
CA VAL A 90 -6.87 10.09 -3.85
C VAL A 90 -8.37 9.86 -3.84
N ASP A 91 -9.15 10.93 -4.04
CA ASP A 91 -10.60 10.87 -4.01
C ASP A 91 -11.16 10.41 -5.37
N TYR A 92 -11.73 9.20 -5.39
CA TYR A 92 -12.44 8.62 -6.54
C TYR A 92 -13.97 8.70 -6.40
N SER A 93 -14.52 9.45 -5.43
CA SER A 93 -15.99 9.56 -5.24
C SER A 93 -16.74 10.14 -6.44
N THR A 94 -16.03 10.88 -7.31
CA THR A 94 -16.58 11.42 -8.55
C THR A 94 -16.26 10.58 -9.79
N LEU A 95 -15.62 9.42 -9.63
CA LEU A 95 -15.34 8.51 -10.73
C LEU A 95 -16.66 7.97 -11.28
N GLU A 96 -16.82 8.05 -12.59
CA GLU A 96 -17.96 7.54 -13.32
C GLU A 96 -17.52 6.38 -14.21
N LEU A 97 -18.16 5.24 -14.00
CA LEU A 97 -18.02 4.07 -14.85
C LEU A 97 -19.16 4.04 -15.88
N LYS A 98 -18.85 3.53 -17.07
CA LYS A 98 -19.80 3.02 -18.05
C LYS A 98 -20.41 1.74 -17.49
N ASP A 99 -21.37 1.15 -18.22
CA ASP A 99 -21.94 -0.15 -17.84
C ASP A 99 -20.82 -1.21 -17.75
N MET A 100 -20.42 -1.52 -16.52
CA MET A 100 -19.36 -2.46 -16.21
C MET A 100 -20.00 -3.78 -15.78
N PRO A 101 -19.62 -4.91 -16.39
CA PRO A 101 -20.06 -6.22 -15.90
C PRO A 101 -19.47 -6.47 -14.50
N SER A 102 -19.85 -7.59 -13.86
CA SER A 102 -19.15 -8.02 -12.66
C SER A 102 -17.65 -8.15 -12.94
N TYR A 103 -16.85 -7.29 -12.31
CA TYR A 103 -15.40 -7.22 -12.47
C TYR A 103 -14.74 -7.68 -11.18
N TYR A 104 -13.96 -8.76 -11.28
CA TYR A 104 -13.45 -9.47 -10.11
C TYR A 104 -12.05 -9.04 -9.68
N VAL A 105 -11.28 -8.38 -10.55
CA VAL A 105 -9.90 -8.00 -10.21
C VAL A 105 -9.91 -6.93 -9.12
N ASN A 106 -9.35 -7.30 -7.97
CA ASN A 106 -9.30 -6.49 -6.75
C ASN A 106 -7.86 -6.31 -6.25
N CYS A 107 -7.70 -5.69 -5.09
CA CYS A 107 -6.41 -5.44 -4.46
C CYS A 107 -5.62 -6.72 -4.16
N ARG A 108 -6.28 -7.80 -3.69
CA ARG A 108 -5.65 -9.08 -3.35
C ARG A 108 -5.13 -9.80 -4.60
N LEU A 109 -5.95 -9.94 -5.64
CA LEU A 109 -5.56 -10.53 -6.92
C LEU A 109 -4.41 -9.76 -7.58
N THR A 110 -4.50 -8.42 -7.57
CA THR A 110 -3.45 -7.55 -8.13
C THR A 110 -2.13 -7.70 -7.40
N SER A 111 -2.16 -7.62 -6.08
CA SER A 111 -0.95 -7.71 -5.26
C SER A 111 -0.32 -9.10 -5.33
N PHE A 112 -1.13 -10.15 -5.34
CA PHE A 112 -0.63 -11.51 -5.54
C PHE A 112 -0.03 -11.70 -6.94
N MET A 113 -0.64 -11.16 -7.99
CA MET A 113 -0.07 -11.23 -9.34
C MET A 113 1.34 -10.62 -9.41
N ILE A 114 1.59 -9.52 -8.69
CA ILE A 114 2.93 -8.91 -8.57
C ILE A 114 3.87 -9.82 -7.74
N MET A 115 3.39 -10.37 -6.63
CA MET A 115 4.22 -11.07 -5.64
C MET A 115 4.38 -12.58 -5.83
N LYS A 116 3.62 -13.23 -6.71
CA LYS A 116 3.52 -14.70 -6.78
C LYS A 116 4.84 -15.45 -7.02
N ASN A 117 5.84 -14.77 -7.59
CA ASN A 117 7.19 -15.33 -7.81
C ASN A 117 8.20 -14.93 -6.72
N ALA A 118 7.76 -14.19 -5.69
CA ALA A 118 8.56 -13.69 -4.57
C ALA A 118 8.00 -14.17 -3.22
N LEU A 119 6.85 -14.83 -3.21
CA LEU A 119 6.12 -15.21 -2.00
C LEU A 119 5.73 -16.68 -2.05
N THR A 120 5.93 -17.37 -0.92
CA THR A 120 5.40 -18.72 -0.68
C THR A 120 4.82 -18.82 0.73
N THR A 121 3.98 -19.84 0.94
CA THR A 121 3.34 -20.14 2.22
C THR A 121 3.48 -21.64 2.54
N ASN A 122 2.98 -22.08 3.69
CA ASN A 122 2.86 -23.50 4.01
C ASN A 122 1.80 -24.25 3.18
N CYS A 123 0.99 -23.55 2.37
CA CYS A 123 -0.06 -24.09 1.50
C CYS A 123 -1.14 -24.88 2.24
N LYS A 124 -1.48 -24.47 3.47
CA LYS A 124 -2.54 -25.06 4.30
C LYS A 124 -3.64 -24.03 4.51
N PRO A 125 -4.52 -23.81 3.51
CA PRO A 125 -5.62 -22.88 3.67
C PRO A 125 -6.62 -23.35 4.73
N ASP A 126 -7.31 -22.39 5.32
CA ASP A 126 -8.51 -22.61 6.12
C ASP A 126 -9.74 -22.55 5.21
N ASP A 127 -10.37 -23.71 5.02
CA ASP A 127 -11.55 -23.85 4.16
C ASP A 127 -12.84 -23.31 4.80
N SER A 128 -12.80 -22.88 6.08
CA SER A 128 -13.96 -22.28 6.75
C SER A 128 -14.12 -20.78 6.45
N ASP A 129 -13.13 -20.16 5.82
CA ASP A 129 -13.11 -18.75 5.47
C ASP A 129 -14.08 -18.39 4.33
N THR A 130 -14.98 -17.45 4.59
CA THR A 130 -15.97 -16.97 3.63
C THR A 130 -15.57 -15.67 2.93
N TYR A 131 -14.54 -14.95 3.40
CA TYR A 131 -14.10 -13.64 2.86
C TYR A 131 -13.36 -13.74 1.51
N LEU A 132 -12.93 -14.95 1.15
CA LEU A 132 -12.28 -15.23 -0.13
C LEU A 132 -13.22 -15.86 -1.15
N MET A 133 -14.49 -16.12 -0.81
CA MET A 133 -15.40 -16.87 -1.67
C MET A 133 -15.50 -16.30 -3.09
N LEU A 134 -15.63 -14.97 -3.24
CA LEU A 134 -15.71 -14.33 -4.55
C LEU A 134 -14.38 -14.38 -5.32
N ASP A 135 -13.25 -14.26 -4.61
CA ASP A 135 -11.93 -14.37 -5.24
C ASP A 135 -11.70 -15.79 -5.76
N LEU A 136 -12.04 -16.81 -4.96
CA LEU A 136 -11.85 -18.21 -5.32
C LEU A 136 -12.79 -18.63 -6.46
N ASP A 137 -14.05 -18.17 -6.45
CA ASP A 137 -14.98 -18.38 -7.56
C ASP A 137 -14.44 -17.75 -8.86
N ALA A 138 -13.91 -16.53 -8.80
CA ALA A 138 -13.28 -15.88 -9.94
C ALA A 138 -12.02 -16.64 -10.43
N ILE A 139 -11.16 -17.10 -9.52
CA ILE A 139 -9.98 -17.91 -9.88
C ILE A 139 -10.39 -19.21 -10.58
N ASP A 140 -11.50 -19.84 -10.17
CA ASP A 140 -11.97 -21.11 -10.71
C ASP A 140 -12.74 -20.98 -12.03
N THR A 141 -13.42 -19.85 -12.25
CA THR A 141 -14.36 -19.68 -13.36
C THR A 141 -13.88 -18.68 -14.42
N ASP A 142 -13.08 -17.68 -14.05
CA ASP A 142 -12.61 -16.62 -14.95
C ASP A 142 -11.19 -16.90 -15.46
N LYS A 143 -11.09 -17.32 -16.74
CA LYS A 143 -9.83 -17.70 -17.39
C LYS A 143 -8.74 -16.61 -17.26
N PRO A 144 -9.02 -15.31 -17.51
CA PRO A 144 -8.11 -14.20 -17.23
C PRO A 144 -7.48 -14.16 -15.84
N ILE A 145 -8.15 -14.67 -14.80
CA ILE A 145 -7.72 -14.63 -13.39
C ILE A 145 -7.19 -15.99 -12.90
N SER A 146 -7.43 -17.06 -13.66
CA SER A 146 -7.02 -18.42 -13.31
C SER A 146 -5.58 -18.56 -12.82
N MET A 147 -5.42 -19.43 -11.83
CA MET A 147 -4.16 -19.75 -11.17
C MET A 147 -3.86 -21.24 -11.30
N THR A 148 -2.58 -21.61 -11.22
CA THR A 148 -2.21 -23.00 -10.93
C THR A 148 -2.68 -23.39 -9.53
N GLU A 149 -2.86 -24.68 -9.27
CA GLU A 149 -3.21 -25.18 -7.92
C GLU A 149 -2.27 -24.65 -6.83
N GLN A 150 -0.96 -24.61 -7.12
CA GLN A 150 0.04 -24.14 -6.17
C GLN A 150 -0.07 -22.64 -5.91
N GLU A 151 -0.37 -21.84 -6.93
CA GLU A 151 -0.64 -20.40 -6.79
C GLU A 151 -1.93 -20.18 -5.99
N LYS A 152 -3.00 -20.92 -6.29
CA LYS A 152 -4.27 -20.85 -5.56
C LYS A 152 -4.08 -21.19 -4.07
N LEU A 153 -3.34 -22.25 -3.75
CA LEU A 153 -3.04 -22.61 -2.35
C LEU A 153 -2.25 -21.51 -1.62
N ASN A 154 -1.26 -20.91 -2.28
CA ASN A 154 -0.52 -19.78 -1.71
C ASN A 154 -1.41 -18.56 -1.52
N TYR A 155 -2.26 -18.25 -2.50
CA TYR A 155 -3.23 -17.16 -2.45
C TYR A 155 -4.18 -17.32 -1.26
N THR A 156 -4.86 -18.47 -1.17
CA THR A 156 -5.84 -18.73 -0.10
C THR A 156 -5.17 -18.69 1.26
N THR A 157 -4.03 -19.37 1.42
CA THR A 157 -3.30 -19.40 2.71
C THR A 157 -2.85 -17.99 3.13
N LEU A 158 -2.36 -17.17 2.20
CA LEU A 158 -1.92 -15.80 2.49
C LEU A 158 -3.08 -14.94 3.01
N PHE A 159 -4.21 -14.98 2.31
CA PHE A 159 -5.33 -14.07 2.56
C PHE A 159 -6.40 -14.61 3.50
N ASN A 160 -6.25 -15.82 4.02
CA ASN A 160 -7.24 -16.37 4.93
C ASN A 160 -7.52 -15.41 6.09
N TRP A 161 -8.78 -15.34 6.53
CA TRP A 161 -9.18 -14.62 7.73
C TRP A 161 -8.43 -15.11 8.98
N ILE A 162 -8.48 -14.34 10.04
CA ILE A 162 -7.80 -14.61 11.30
C ILE A 162 -8.84 -14.53 12.41
N PRO A 163 -9.31 -15.67 12.93
CA PRO A 163 -10.20 -15.70 14.08
C PRO A 163 -9.59 -14.99 15.29
N LEU A 164 -10.38 -14.14 15.94
CA LEU A 164 -9.92 -13.36 17.09
C LEU A 164 -10.18 -14.06 18.42
N ASP A 165 -11.06 -15.05 18.45
CA ASP A 165 -11.49 -15.75 19.66
C ASP A 165 -11.92 -14.74 20.74
N ASP A 166 -11.22 -14.71 21.88
CA ASP A 166 -11.46 -13.83 23.02
C ASP A 166 -10.67 -12.51 22.97
N ALA A 167 -9.86 -12.26 21.93
CA ALA A 167 -9.16 -10.99 21.76
C ALA A 167 -10.14 -9.80 21.65
N LYS A 168 -9.79 -8.68 22.29
CA LYS A 168 -10.63 -7.46 22.34
C LYS A 168 -9.86 -6.16 22.13
N THR A 169 -8.58 -6.14 22.45
CA THR A 169 -7.72 -4.94 22.37
C THR A 169 -6.95 -4.94 21.05
N LEU A 170 -6.48 -3.76 20.64
CA LEU A 170 -5.67 -3.62 19.43
C LEU A 170 -4.43 -4.53 19.50
N GLU A 171 -3.74 -4.51 20.64
CA GLU A 171 -2.53 -5.29 20.87
C GLU A 171 -2.80 -6.80 20.78
N GLN A 172 -3.92 -7.29 21.34
CA GLN A 172 -4.30 -8.70 21.20
C GLN A 172 -4.64 -9.08 19.75
N HIS A 173 -5.24 -8.17 18.97
CA HIS A 173 -5.50 -8.41 17.56
C HIS A 173 -4.20 -8.45 16.75
N GLU A 174 -3.23 -7.58 17.07
CA GLU A 174 -1.88 -7.60 16.49
C GLU A 174 -1.18 -8.94 16.77
N GLU A 175 -1.20 -9.42 18.02
CA GLU A 175 -0.63 -10.72 18.40
C GLU A 175 -1.29 -11.90 17.63
N LYS A 176 -2.61 -11.86 17.43
CA LYS A 176 -3.33 -12.85 16.62
C LYS A 176 -2.88 -12.81 15.16
N ILE A 177 -2.69 -11.62 14.60
CA ILE A 177 -2.20 -11.45 13.22
C ILE A 177 -0.77 -12.00 13.09
N GLU A 178 0.16 -11.58 13.94
CA GLU A 178 1.54 -12.04 13.87
C GLU A 178 1.66 -13.56 14.04
N THR A 179 0.87 -14.14 14.94
CA THR A 179 0.79 -15.60 15.14
C THR A 179 0.30 -16.29 13.86
N ALA A 180 -0.79 -15.81 13.28
CA ALA A 180 -1.35 -16.39 12.06
C ALA A 180 -0.36 -16.30 10.87
N LEU A 181 0.32 -15.17 10.69
CA LEU A 181 1.30 -15.00 9.61
C LEU A 181 2.50 -15.93 9.77
N LYS A 182 2.95 -16.13 11.01
CA LYS A 182 4.00 -17.10 11.33
C LYS A 182 3.55 -18.54 11.07
N ASP A 183 2.35 -18.91 11.51
CA ASP A 183 1.81 -20.26 11.35
C ASP A 183 1.60 -20.63 9.87
N ARG A 184 1.25 -19.63 9.05
CA ARG A 184 1.15 -19.74 7.58
C ARG A 184 2.50 -19.87 6.88
N ASP A 185 3.62 -19.74 7.60
CA ASP A 185 5.00 -19.81 7.07
C ASP A 185 5.19 -18.91 5.84
N ILE A 186 4.69 -17.67 5.91
CA ILE A 186 4.77 -16.72 4.81
C ILE A 186 6.23 -16.32 4.63
N LYS A 187 6.80 -16.68 3.47
CA LYS A 187 8.18 -16.38 3.11
C LYS A 187 8.19 -15.44 1.93
N ILE A 188 8.88 -14.32 2.10
CA ILE A 188 9.07 -13.30 1.08
C ILE A 188 10.55 -13.24 0.74
N ASP A 189 10.85 -13.26 -0.55
CA ASP A 189 12.20 -13.12 -1.07
C ASP A 189 12.66 -11.66 -0.94
N GLU A 190 13.26 -11.33 0.21
CA GLU A 190 13.76 -9.98 0.51
C GLU A 190 14.78 -9.48 -0.51
N SER A 191 15.48 -10.38 -1.23
CA SER A 191 16.45 -9.99 -2.25
C SER A 191 15.82 -9.26 -3.43
N LYS A 192 14.51 -9.45 -3.64
CA LYS A 192 13.74 -8.74 -4.66
C LYS A 192 13.36 -7.33 -4.25
N GLY A 193 13.52 -6.91 -2.99
CA GLY A 193 13.16 -5.56 -2.54
C GLY A 193 11.66 -5.22 -2.69
N LEU A 194 10.80 -6.24 -2.68
CA LEU A 194 9.33 -6.10 -2.70
C LEU A 194 8.77 -6.41 -1.32
N SER A 195 7.78 -5.65 -0.89
CA SER A 195 7.00 -5.93 0.32
C SER A 195 5.51 -5.92 0.04
N ILE A 196 4.78 -6.82 0.70
CA ILE A 196 3.31 -6.72 0.77
C ILE A 196 2.94 -5.81 1.93
N ILE A 197 2.01 -4.89 1.68
CA ILE A 197 1.41 -4.06 2.73
C ILE A 197 -0.03 -4.50 2.90
N ASN A 198 -0.32 -5.26 3.95
CA ASN A 198 -1.68 -5.69 4.26
C ASN A 198 -2.33 -4.70 5.22
N ILE A 199 -3.63 -4.47 5.04
CA ILE A 199 -4.46 -3.74 5.98
C ILE A 199 -5.58 -4.65 6.45
N TYR A 200 -5.49 -5.05 7.72
CA TYR A 200 -6.43 -5.94 8.38
C TYR A 200 -7.59 -5.16 8.97
N VAL A 201 -8.79 -5.40 8.45
CA VAL A 201 -10.05 -4.82 8.93
C VAL A 201 -10.71 -5.79 9.90
N HIS A 202 -11.44 -5.25 10.88
CA HIS A 202 -12.12 -6.04 11.91
C HIS A 202 -13.57 -6.27 11.54
N SER A 203 -13.99 -7.53 11.45
CA SER A 203 -15.41 -7.88 11.42
C SER A 203 -15.87 -8.22 12.84
N THR A 204 -16.72 -7.39 13.43
CA THR A 204 -17.37 -7.70 14.72
C THR A 204 -18.42 -8.79 14.59
N PHE A 205 -19.00 -8.97 13.40
CA PHE A 205 -20.01 -9.98 13.12
C PHE A 205 -19.43 -11.40 13.16
N ASP A 206 -18.33 -11.63 12.43
CA ASP A 206 -17.66 -12.93 12.38
C ASP A 206 -16.56 -13.06 13.44
N ASN A 207 -16.22 -11.96 14.13
CA ASN A 207 -15.15 -11.86 15.13
C ASN A 207 -13.80 -12.32 14.56
N VAL A 208 -13.41 -11.72 13.42
CA VAL A 208 -12.18 -12.02 12.69
C VAL A 208 -11.46 -10.74 12.24
N ARG A 209 -10.16 -10.87 11.93
CA ARG A 209 -9.42 -9.94 11.07
C ARG A 209 -9.30 -10.53 9.67
N PHE A 210 -9.56 -9.73 8.64
CA PHE A 210 -9.34 -10.14 7.25
C PHE A 210 -8.64 -9.01 6.49
N VAL A 211 -7.95 -9.34 5.40
CA VAL A 211 -7.30 -8.34 4.54
C VAL A 211 -8.37 -7.55 3.80
N GLY A 212 -8.69 -6.36 4.31
CA GLY A 212 -9.64 -5.43 3.69
C GLY A 212 -9.00 -4.63 2.55
N HIS A 213 -7.69 -4.39 2.63
CA HIS A 213 -6.93 -3.79 1.54
C HIS A 213 -5.48 -4.28 1.52
N ILE A 214 -4.84 -4.24 0.35
CA ILE A 214 -3.44 -4.61 0.16
C ILE A 214 -2.84 -3.87 -1.04
N GLY A 215 -1.55 -3.57 -0.97
CA GLY A 215 -0.75 -3.25 -2.15
C GLY A 215 0.69 -3.77 -2.02
N VAL A 216 1.50 -3.49 -3.04
CA VAL A 216 2.92 -3.87 -3.09
C VAL A 216 3.79 -2.62 -3.01
N LEU A 217 4.72 -2.63 -2.07
CA LEU A 217 5.72 -1.58 -1.84
C LEU A 217 7.07 -1.97 -2.42
N MET A 218 7.70 -1.02 -3.10
CA MET A 218 9.08 -1.10 -3.59
C MET A 218 9.91 0.02 -2.97
N ASP A 219 11.10 -0.31 -2.48
CA ASP A 219 12.13 0.70 -2.18
C ASP A 219 12.77 1.15 -3.50
N THR A 220 12.68 2.45 -3.80
CA THR A 220 13.24 3.06 -5.01
C THR A 220 14.42 3.97 -4.66
N LYS A 221 15.14 4.47 -5.66
CA LYS A 221 16.25 5.42 -5.43
C LYS A 221 15.81 6.73 -4.76
N ASP A 222 14.56 7.15 -4.96
CA ASP A 222 14.08 8.48 -4.58
C ASP A 222 13.03 8.45 -3.46
N GLY A 223 12.78 7.27 -2.87
CA GLY A 223 11.74 7.03 -1.87
C GLY A 223 11.09 5.68 -2.06
N LEU A 224 9.77 5.61 -1.95
CA LEU A 224 8.98 4.40 -2.05
C LEU A 224 8.00 4.50 -3.22
N LEU A 225 7.73 3.37 -3.87
CA LEU A 225 6.67 3.23 -4.86
C LEU A 225 5.68 2.16 -4.38
N PHE A 226 4.43 2.57 -4.17
CA PHE A 226 3.34 1.69 -3.76
C PHE A 226 2.39 1.47 -4.93
N VAL A 227 2.18 0.21 -5.32
CA VAL A 227 1.29 -0.17 -6.42
C VAL A 227 0.11 -0.96 -5.87
N GLU A 228 -1.10 -0.54 -6.22
CA GLU A 228 -2.34 -1.11 -5.73
C GLU A 228 -3.44 -1.10 -6.80
N LYS A 229 -4.45 -1.95 -6.60
CA LYS A 229 -5.80 -1.70 -7.14
C LYS A 229 -6.57 -1.04 -6.01
N TYR A 230 -6.99 0.22 -6.19
CA TYR A 230 -7.53 1.04 -5.09
C TYR A 230 -8.76 0.41 -4.43
N GLY A 231 -9.59 -0.29 -5.22
CA GLY A 231 -10.78 -1.02 -4.81
C GLY A 231 -11.39 -1.71 -6.03
N PRO A 232 -12.44 -2.53 -5.90
CA PRO A 232 -13.02 -3.29 -7.04
C PRO A 232 -13.49 -2.39 -8.20
N ASP A 233 -14.12 -1.27 -7.89
CA ASP A 233 -14.72 -0.28 -8.79
C ASP A 233 -13.88 0.99 -8.98
N THR A 234 -12.66 1.01 -8.44
CA THR A 234 -11.74 2.15 -8.52
C THR A 234 -10.42 1.77 -9.19
N PRO A 235 -9.64 2.73 -9.71
CA PRO A 235 -8.56 2.41 -10.65
C PRO A 235 -7.37 1.71 -10.01
N PHE A 236 -6.51 1.16 -10.87
CA PHE A 236 -5.14 0.86 -10.48
C PHE A 236 -4.41 2.17 -10.19
N GLN A 237 -3.51 2.13 -9.22
CA GLN A 237 -2.79 3.29 -8.77
C GLN A 237 -1.35 2.94 -8.42
N ALA A 238 -0.44 3.84 -8.77
CA ALA A 238 0.93 3.85 -8.28
C ALA A 238 1.18 5.18 -7.56
N THR A 239 1.61 5.12 -6.31
CA THR A 239 1.85 6.30 -5.46
C THR A 239 3.27 6.32 -4.94
N LYS A 240 3.90 7.49 -5.01
CA LYS A 240 5.27 7.74 -4.57
C LYS A 240 5.26 8.43 -3.22
N PHE A 241 5.90 7.79 -2.24
CA PHE A 241 6.08 8.31 -0.89
C PHE A 241 7.56 8.54 -0.61
N HIS A 242 7.88 9.43 0.32
CA HIS A 242 9.27 9.63 0.75
C HIS A 242 9.69 8.63 1.82
N ASN A 243 8.73 8.13 2.59
CA ASN A 243 8.96 7.26 3.74
C ASN A 243 7.69 6.47 4.10
N ARG A 244 7.84 5.48 4.97
CA ARG A 244 6.76 4.58 5.39
C ARG A 244 5.71 5.27 6.28
N GLU A 245 6.06 6.37 6.96
CA GLU A 245 5.09 7.17 7.73
C GLU A 245 4.07 7.85 6.81
N GLU A 246 4.51 8.38 5.66
CA GLU A 246 3.61 8.94 4.65
C GLU A 246 2.69 7.87 4.05
N LEU A 247 3.22 6.68 3.75
CA LEU A 247 2.43 5.54 3.31
C LEU A 247 1.38 5.15 4.36
N LYS A 248 1.78 5.03 5.64
CA LYS A 248 0.89 4.67 6.74
C LYS A 248 -0.23 5.69 6.90
N LYS A 249 0.11 6.99 6.85
CA LYS A 249 -0.87 8.08 6.89
C LYS A 249 -1.86 7.98 5.73
N TYR A 250 -1.37 7.73 4.51
CA TYR A 250 -2.20 7.57 3.32
C TYR A 250 -3.18 6.40 3.45
N LEU A 251 -2.69 5.24 3.90
CA LEU A 251 -3.53 4.04 4.07
C LEU A 251 -4.61 4.24 5.13
N LEU A 252 -4.26 4.83 6.28
CA LEU A 252 -5.20 5.08 7.38
C LEU A 252 -6.15 6.27 7.13
N ALA A 253 -5.91 7.08 6.09
CA ALA A 253 -6.83 8.15 5.71
C ALA A 253 -8.12 7.63 5.06
N ARG A 254 -8.11 6.38 4.59
CA ARG A 254 -9.23 5.77 3.85
C ARG A 254 -10.42 5.48 4.77
N PRO A 255 -11.57 6.15 4.56
CA PRO A 255 -12.73 5.97 5.42
C PRO A 255 -13.39 4.59 5.27
N ASP A 256 -13.24 3.95 4.11
CA ASP A 256 -13.83 2.64 3.82
C ASP A 256 -13.17 1.47 4.57
N LEU A 257 -12.03 1.71 5.22
CA LEU A 257 -11.35 0.72 6.07
C LEU A 257 -11.89 0.67 7.50
N TYR A 258 -12.78 1.60 7.86
CA TYR A 258 -13.38 1.71 9.18
C TYR A 258 -14.87 1.43 9.08
N GLY A 259 -15.39 0.46 9.83
CA GLY A 259 -16.80 0.17 9.91
C GLY A 259 -17.44 0.73 11.18
N GLU A 260 -18.11 -0.14 11.92
CA GLU A 260 -18.96 0.23 13.05
C GLU A 260 -18.18 0.71 14.29
N LYS A 261 -18.87 1.40 15.20
CA LYS A 261 -18.24 2.08 16.37
C LYS A 261 -17.47 1.14 17.30
N ASP A 262 -17.83 -0.13 17.36
CA ASP A 262 -17.20 -1.16 18.18
C ASP A 262 -16.05 -1.90 17.47
N GLU A 263 -15.76 -1.55 16.21
CA GLU A 263 -14.60 -2.10 15.52
C GLU A 263 -13.29 -1.55 16.08
N VAL A 264 -12.33 -2.46 16.29
CA VAL A 264 -10.95 -2.11 16.60
C VAL A 264 -10.29 -1.61 15.30
N ALA A 265 -9.56 -0.50 15.39
CA ALA A 265 -8.93 0.17 14.26
C ALA A 265 -8.17 -0.78 13.32
N PRO A 266 -8.06 -0.45 12.02
CA PRO A 266 -7.27 -1.22 11.06
C PRO A 266 -5.82 -1.40 11.51
N ILE A 267 -5.26 -2.57 11.25
CA ILE A 267 -3.86 -2.90 11.55
C ILE A 267 -3.12 -3.06 10.23
N ILE A 268 -1.95 -2.42 10.11
CA ILE A 268 -1.13 -2.49 8.91
C ILE A 268 0.04 -3.43 9.17
N THR A 269 0.33 -4.33 8.23
CA THR A 269 1.57 -5.09 8.23
C THR A 269 2.40 -4.79 7.00
N GLU A 270 3.71 -4.68 7.17
CA GLU A 270 4.67 -4.81 6.07
C GLU A 270 5.27 -6.20 6.18
N ASN A 271 5.02 -7.02 5.15
CA ASN A 271 5.33 -8.43 5.16
C ASN A 271 4.68 -9.10 6.39
N ASN A 272 5.50 -9.68 7.27
CA ASN A 272 5.07 -10.43 8.44
C ASN A 272 5.13 -9.61 9.74
N LYS A 273 5.22 -8.28 9.67
CA LYS A 273 5.40 -7.41 10.84
C LYS A 273 4.37 -6.30 10.86
N VAL A 274 3.76 -6.06 12.01
CA VAL A 274 2.91 -4.88 12.24
C VAL A 274 3.76 -3.61 12.18
N ILE A 275 3.25 -2.56 11.53
CA ILE A 275 3.94 -1.25 11.36
C ILE A 275 3.08 -0.05 11.73
#